data_AF-D2A1G5-F1
#
_entry.id   AF-D2A1G5-F1
#
_cell.length_a   1.000
_cell.length_b   1.000
_cell.length_c   1.000
_cell.angle_alpha   90.00
_cell.angle_beta   90.00
_cell.angle_gamma   90.00
#
_symmetry.space_group_name_H-M   'P 1'
#
loop_
_entity.id
_entity.type
_entity.pdbx_description
1 polymer ?
#
loop_
_entity_poly.entity_id
_entity_poly.type
_entity_poly.pdbx_seq_one_letter_code
_entity_poly.pdbx_strand_id
1 'polypeptide(L)'
;MKFLLVFLSVAILCTFAMDESFLQQTRDRVKAIVKECVTEEKATDSDFDDIMALKIPTSHEGKCVFFCSHKKFNMQHPDGSINKEGALDTFEVVKDVDAEFHDKVITVYNHCLSTPVDPDPCVYSVNLFQCFMKEAKAAGIHELIIK
;
A
#
# COMPACT_ATOMS: atom_id res chain seq x y z
N MET A 1 -41.34 3.62 24.28
CA MET A 1 -39.97 4.13 24.61
C MET A 1 -38.90 3.03 24.69
N LYS A 2 -39.20 1.78 25.06
CA LYS A 2 -38.19 0.68 25.06
C LYS A 2 -37.77 0.17 23.68
N PHE A 3 -38.65 0.24 22.67
CA PHE A 3 -38.34 -0.23 21.30
C PHE A 3 -37.49 0.75 20.48
N LEU A 4 -37.42 2.04 20.86
CA LEU A 4 -36.59 3.05 20.19
C LEU A 4 -35.09 2.86 20.49
N LEU A 5 -34.75 2.30 21.66
CA LEU A 5 -33.36 2.03 22.05
C LEU A 5 -32.76 0.83 21.30
N VAL A 6 -33.59 -0.13 20.86
CA VAL A 6 -33.13 -1.33 20.15
C VAL A 6 -32.78 -1.03 18.69
N PHE A 7 -33.50 -0.10 18.05
CA PHE A 7 -33.17 0.33 16.68
C PHE A 7 -31.89 1.18 16.61
N LEU A 8 -31.59 1.96 17.65
CA LEU A 8 -30.35 2.74 17.71
C LEU A 8 -29.09 1.87 17.84
N SER A 9 -29.19 0.71 18.50
CA SER A 9 -28.06 -0.23 18.63
C SER A 9 -27.75 -1.04 17.37
N VAL A 10 -28.71 -1.21 16.46
CA VAL A 10 -28.50 -1.97 15.20
C VAL A 10 -27.91 -1.09 14.10
N ALA A 11 -28.12 0.23 14.15
CA ALA A 11 -27.59 1.17 13.16
C ALA A 11 -26.05 1.38 13.25
N ILE A 12 -25.39 0.89 14.30
CA ILE A 12 -23.93 1.02 14.51
C ILE A 12 -23.16 -0.16 13.89
N LEU A 13 -23.85 -1.17 13.35
CA LEU A 13 -23.24 -2.35 12.71
C LEU A 13 -23.15 -2.24 11.17
N CYS A 14 -23.27 -1.04 10.59
CA CYS A 14 -22.74 -0.80 9.25
C CYS A 14 -21.21 -0.83 9.34
N THR A 15 -20.65 -2.02 9.53
CA THR A 15 -19.24 -2.27 9.37
C THR A 15 -18.89 -1.94 7.93
N PHE A 16 -18.09 -0.90 7.76
CA PHE A 16 -17.41 -0.51 6.52
C PHE A 16 -16.57 -1.69 6.02
N ALA A 17 -17.21 -2.66 5.37
CA ALA A 17 -16.53 -3.70 4.63
C ALA A 17 -16.31 -3.12 3.23
N MET A 18 -15.07 -2.77 2.92
CA MET A 18 -14.65 -2.48 1.56
C MET A 18 -15.05 -3.66 0.68
N ASP A 19 -15.48 -3.40 -0.56
CA ASP A 19 -15.96 -4.46 -1.45
C ASP A 19 -14.89 -5.56 -1.60
N GLU A 20 -15.20 -6.78 -1.16
CA GLU A 20 -14.26 -7.91 -1.14
C GLU A 20 -13.72 -8.24 -2.53
N SER A 21 -14.52 -7.98 -3.58
CA SER A 21 -14.12 -8.20 -4.96
C SER A 21 -13.06 -7.18 -5.42
N PHE A 22 -13.24 -5.92 -5.05
CA PHE A 22 -12.24 -4.86 -5.27
C PHE A 22 -10.94 -5.13 -4.52
N LEU A 23 -11.03 -5.54 -3.26
CA LEU A 23 -9.87 -5.93 -2.44
C LEU A 23 -9.10 -7.08 -3.09
N GLN A 24 -9.81 -8.13 -3.51
CA GLN A 24 -9.20 -9.28 -4.16
C GLN A 24 -8.52 -8.91 -5.47
N GLN A 25 -9.18 -8.12 -6.33
CA GLN A 25 -8.60 -7.66 -7.59
C GLN A 25 -7.34 -6.82 -7.35
N THR A 26 -7.35 -5.97 -6.33
CA THR A 26 -6.19 -5.14 -5.96
C THR A 26 -5.03 -6.00 -5.49
N ARG A 27 -5.29 -7.00 -4.63
CA ARG A 27 -4.27 -7.97 -4.17
C ARG A 27 -3.69 -8.77 -5.32
N ASP A 28 -4.53 -9.27 -6.24
CA ASP A 28 -4.06 -10.03 -7.40
C ASP A 28 -3.20 -9.18 -8.32
N ARG A 29 -3.55 -7.90 -8.52
CA ARG A 29 -2.74 -6.95 -9.28
C ARG A 29 -1.39 -6.68 -8.60
N VAL A 30 -1.37 -6.42 -7.29
CA VAL A 30 -0.14 -6.23 -6.53
C VAL A 30 0.75 -7.48 -6.62
N LYS A 31 0.18 -8.66 -6.39
CA LYS A 31 0.91 -9.93 -6.47
C LYS A 31 1.50 -10.18 -7.86
N ALA A 32 0.75 -9.88 -8.91
CA ALA A 32 1.22 -10.02 -10.29
C ALA A 32 2.41 -9.09 -10.57
N ILE A 33 2.31 -7.82 -10.18
CA ILE A 33 3.39 -6.83 -10.32
C ILE A 33 4.63 -7.23 -9.54
N VAL A 34 4.47 -7.63 -8.27
CA VAL A 34 5.61 -8.07 -7.44
C VAL A 34 6.28 -9.29 -8.05
N LYS A 35 5.51 -10.27 -8.53
CA LYS A 35 6.06 -11.47 -9.19
C LYS A 35 6.83 -11.14 -10.47
N GLU A 36 6.31 -10.22 -11.28
CA GLU A 36 7.00 -9.70 -12.46
C GLU A 36 8.32 -9.03 -12.06
N CYS A 37 8.30 -8.16 -11.05
CA CYS A 37 9.47 -7.47 -10.54
C CYS A 37 10.53 -8.39 -9.91
N VAL A 38 10.12 -9.48 -9.25
CA VAL A 38 11.06 -10.50 -8.75
C VAL A 38 11.86 -11.10 -9.90
N THR A 39 11.20 -11.33 -11.05
CA THR A 39 11.87 -11.84 -12.24
C THR A 39 12.80 -10.78 -12.87
N GLU A 40 12.33 -9.54 -13.02
CA GLU A 40 13.11 -8.44 -13.63
C GLU A 40 14.38 -8.10 -12.82
N GLU A 41 14.24 -8.01 -11.51
CA GLU A 41 15.32 -7.66 -10.58
C GLU A 41 16.17 -8.87 -10.19
N LYS A 42 15.86 -10.06 -10.73
CA LYS A 42 16.53 -11.34 -10.44
C LYS A 42 16.56 -11.66 -8.93
N ALA A 43 15.52 -11.25 -8.22
CA ALA A 43 15.30 -11.58 -6.82
C ALA A 43 14.87 -13.05 -6.70
N THR A 44 14.88 -13.56 -5.47
CA THR A 44 14.53 -14.95 -5.19
C THR A 44 13.05 -15.13 -4.85
N ASP A 45 12.57 -16.36 -4.92
CA ASP A 45 11.22 -16.70 -4.41
C ASP A 45 11.10 -16.43 -2.90
N SER A 46 12.20 -16.50 -2.14
CA SER A 46 12.20 -16.11 -0.73
C SER A 46 11.95 -14.61 -0.56
N ASP A 47 12.52 -13.77 -1.43
CA ASP A 47 12.26 -12.33 -1.41
C ASP A 47 10.78 -12.05 -1.78
N PHE A 48 10.22 -12.79 -2.74
CA PHE A 48 8.79 -12.73 -3.05
C PHE A 48 7.92 -13.05 -1.83
N ASP A 49 8.20 -14.15 -1.14
CA ASP A 49 7.45 -14.59 0.03
C ASP A 49 7.55 -13.58 1.18
N ASP A 50 8.73 -13.01 1.41
CA ASP A 50 8.91 -11.95 2.40
C ASP A 50 8.07 -10.71 2.06
N ILE A 51 8.07 -10.26 0.80
CA ILE A 51 7.28 -9.10 0.37
C ILE A 51 5.77 -9.38 0.50
N MET A 52 5.30 -10.57 0.12
CA MET A 52 3.89 -10.96 0.30
C MET A 52 3.51 -11.05 1.78
N ALA A 53 4.47 -11.31 2.67
CA ALA A 53 4.30 -11.24 4.11
C ALA A 53 4.52 -9.83 4.69
N LEU A 54 4.68 -8.80 3.83
CA LEU A 54 4.96 -7.41 4.19
C LEU A 54 6.24 -7.25 5.04
N LYS A 55 7.20 -8.13 4.83
CA LYS A 55 8.54 -8.07 5.40
C LYS A 55 9.50 -7.46 4.40
N ILE A 56 10.55 -6.83 4.91
CA ILE A 56 11.61 -6.27 4.08
C ILE A 56 12.64 -7.36 3.79
N PRO A 57 12.87 -7.71 2.51
CA PRO A 57 13.92 -8.64 2.15
C PRO A 57 15.30 -8.11 2.54
N THR A 58 16.20 -9.02 2.88
CA THR A 58 17.57 -8.66 3.26
C THR A 58 18.48 -8.43 2.05
N SER A 59 18.17 -9.08 0.92
CA SER A 59 18.93 -8.96 -0.33
C SER A 59 18.77 -7.57 -0.95
N HIS A 60 19.72 -7.15 -1.79
CA HIS A 60 19.59 -5.88 -2.52
C HIS A 60 18.54 -6.01 -3.62
N GLU A 61 18.56 -7.13 -4.34
CA GLU A 61 17.63 -7.49 -5.40
C GLU A 61 16.17 -7.49 -4.88
N GLY A 62 15.92 -8.08 -3.71
CA GLY A 62 14.62 -8.05 -3.06
C GLY A 62 14.15 -6.64 -2.68
N LYS A 63 15.05 -5.73 -2.31
CA LYS A 63 14.71 -4.32 -2.12
C LYS A 63 14.39 -3.63 -3.44
N CYS A 64 15.10 -3.97 -4.52
CA CYS A 64 14.83 -3.43 -5.85
C CYS A 64 13.47 -3.85 -6.39
N VAL A 65 12.88 -4.96 -5.91
CA VAL A 65 11.49 -5.32 -6.21
C VAL A 65 10.51 -4.21 -5.78
N PHE A 66 10.74 -3.51 -4.66
CA PHE A 66 9.93 -2.36 -4.26
C PHE A 66 10.06 -1.22 -5.26
N PHE A 67 11.28 -0.88 -5.68
CA PHE A 67 11.50 0.17 -6.66
C PHE A 67 10.87 -0.16 -8.01
N CYS A 68 11.03 -1.40 -8.49
CA CYS A 68 10.36 -1.90 -9.67
C CYS A 68 8.83 -1.78 -9.55
N SER A 69 8.26 -2.21 -8.42
CA SER A 69 6.82 -2.16 -8.18
C SER A 69 6.33 -0.71 -8.15
N HIS A 70 7.02 0.20 -7.47
CA HIS A 70 6.70 1.62 -7.44
C HIS A 70 6.72 2.24 -8.83
N LYS A 71 7.68 1.89 -9.70
CA LYS A 71 7.69 2.32 -11.11
C LYS A 71 6.47 1.80 -11.87
N LYS A 72 6.10 0.51 -11.71
CA LYS A 72 4.94 -0.09 -12.39
C LYS A 72 3.60 0.48 -11.91
N PHE A 73 3.54 0.92 -10.65
CA PHE A 73 2.43 1.71 -10.10
C PHE A 73 2.58 3.21 -10.34
N ASN A 74 3.57 3.65 -11.12
CA ASN A 74 3.80 5.06 -11.44
C ASN A 74 4.00 5.96 -10.20
N MET A 75 4.46 5.40 -9.08
CA MET A 75 4.73 6.13 -7.82
C MET A 75 6.15 6.71 -7.75
N GLN A 76 7.08 6.14 -8.52
CA GLN A 76 8.44 6.65 -8.67
C GLN A 76 8.83 6.67 -10.15
N HIS A 77 9.66 7.65 -10.50
CA HIS A 77 10.29 7.75 -11.81
C HIS A 77 11.48 6.79 -11.95
N PRO A 78 11.95 6.52 -13.18
CA PRO A 78 13.11 5.67 -13.42
C PRO A 78 14.41 6.11 -12.73
N ASP A 79 14.52 7.40 -12.38
CA ASP A 79 15.67 7.96 -11.66
C ASP A 79 15.59 7.81 -10.12
N GLY A 80 14.52 7.19 -9.61
CA GLY A 80 14.29 7.00 -8.18
C GLY A 80 13.51 8.12 -7.49
N SER A 81 13.29 9.26 -8.17
CA SER A 81 12.50 10.35 -7.60
C SER A 81 11.02 9.99 -7.49
N ILE A 82 10.32 10.61 -6.54
CA ILE A 82 8.89 10.37 -6.34
C ILE A 82 8.09 10.98 -7.49
N ASN A 83 7.20 10.18 -8.08
CA ASN A 83 6.14 10.67 -8.96
C ASN A 83 4.87 10.90 -8.13
N LYS A 84 4.71 12.10 -7.59
CA LYS A 84 3.61 12.41 -6.68
C LYS A 84 2.25 12.30 -7.36
N GLU A 85 2.13 12.84 -8.57
CA GLU A 85 0.88 12.83 -9.34
C GLU A 85 0.49 11.38 -9.68
N GLY A 86 1.43 10.59 -10.19
CA GLY A 86 1.17 9.18 -10.52
C GLY A 86 0.82 8.31 -9.31
N ALA A 87 1.38 8.61 -8.13
CA ALA A 87 0.99 7.94 -6.89
C ALA A 87 -0.44 8.30 -6.46
N LEU A 88 -0.83 9.59 -6.54
CA LEU A 88 -2.18 10.02 -6.20
C LEU A 88 -3.22 9.43 -7.17
N ASP A 89 -2.93 9.41 -8.47
CA ASP A 89 -3.78 8.76 -9.47
C ASP A 89 -3.97 7.26 -9.17
N THR A 90 -2.93 6.61 -8.67
CA THR A 90 -3.01 5.20 -8.27
C THR A 90 -3.90 4.99 -7.06
N PHE A 91 -3.98 5.94 -6.13
CA PHE A 91 -4.85 5.85 -4.97
C PHE A 91 -6.30 6.26 -5.27
N GLU A 92 -6.54 7.11 -6.26
CA GLU A 92 -7.89 7.63 -6.59
C GLU A 92 -8.90 6.49 -6.86
N VAL A 93 -8.46 5.34 -7.37
CA VAL A 93 -9.31 4.15 -7.61
C VAL A 93 -10.00 3.62 -6.34
N VAL A 94 -9.48 3.95 -5.17
CA VAL A 94 -10.03 3.53 -3.86
C VAL A 94 -11.21 4.41 -3.45
N LYS A 95 -11.27 5.66 -3.90
CA LYS A 95 -12.23 6.67 -3.43
C LYS A 95 -13.68 6.28 -3.64
N ASP A 96 -13.98 5.65 -4.77
CA ASP A 96 -15.33 5.20 -5.12
C ASP A 96 -15.78 4.01 -4.26
N VAL A 97 -14.84 3.30 -3.64
CA VAL A 97 -15.09 2.13 -2.80
C VAL A 97 -15.09 2.50 -1.32
N ASP A 98 -14.13 3.31 -0.89
CA ASP A 98 -13.99 3.78 0.49
C ASP A 98 -13.29 5.15 0.53
N ALA A 99 -14.09 6.21 0.53
CA ALA A 99 -13.59 7.59 0.57
C ALA A 99 -12.83 7.92 1.88
N GLU A 100 -13.21 7.33 3.01
CA GLU A 100 -12.51 7.57 4.28
C GLU A 100 -11.13 6.90 4.28
N PHE A 101 -11.04 5.65 3.81
CA PHE A 101 -9.77 4.96 3.65
C PHE A 101 -8.89 5.66 2.62
N HIS A 102 -9.46 6.11 1.50
CA HIS A 102 -8.76 6.92 0.50
C HIS A 102 -8.10 8.16 1.11
N ASP A 103 -8.85 8.97 1.86
CA ASP A 103 -8.33 10.20 2.47
C ASP A 103 -7.21 9.92 3.49
N LYS A 104 -7.33 8.83 4.24
CA LYS A 104 -6.28 8.37 5.16
C LYS A 104 -5.03 7.89 4.41
N VAL A 105 -5.18 7.13 3.33
CA VAL A 105 -4.06 6.68 2.48
C VAL A 105 -3.31 7.88 1.90
N ILE A 106 -4.03 8.87 1.37
CA ILE A 106 -3.42 10.11 0.87
C ILE A 106 -2.67 10.86 1.98
N THR A 107 -3.26 10.94 3.17
CA THR A 107 -2.64 11.63 4.32
C THR A 107 -1.33 10.93 4.72
N VAL A 108 -1.38 9.61 4.86
CA VAL A 108 -0.22 8.76 5.15
C VAL A 108 0.86 8.91 4.09
N TYR A 109 0.49 8.82 2.82
CA TYR A 109 1.43 8.99 1.71
C TYR A 109 2.10 10.37 1.73
N ASN A 110 1.32 11.44 1.92
CA ASN A 110 1.85 12.80 2.00
C ASN A 110 2.82 13.00 3.15
N HIS A 111 2.59 12.37 4.31
CA HIS A 111 3.57 12.37 5.41
C HIS A 111 4.90 11.71 4.99
N CYS A 112 4.82 10.61 4.24
CA CYS A 112 6.01 9.87 3.81
C CYS A 112 6.81 10.54 2.69
N LEU A 113 6.30 11.61 2.08
CA LEU A 113 7.09 12.44 1.16
C LEU A 113 8.29 13.12 1.85
N SER A 114 8.27 13.21 3.19
CA SER A 114 9.39 13.73 3.99
C SER A 114 10.49 12.68 4.27
N THR A 115 10.33 11.45 3.79
CA THR A 115 11.35 10.39 3.96
C THR A 115 12.67 10.85 3.34
N PRO A 116 13.79 10.78 4.06
CA PRO A 116 15.10 11.14 3.51
C PRO A 116 15.41 10.34 2.25
N VAL A 117 15.83 11.05 1.20
CA VAL A 117 16.24 10.42 -0.06
C VAL A 117 17.53 9.63 0.16
N ASP A 118 17.50 8.36 -0.19
CA ASP A 118 18.69 7.51 -0.24
C ASP A 118 19.28 7.55 -1.66
N PRO A 119 20.62 7.62 -1.83
CA PRO A 119 21.25 7.58 -3.14
C PRO A 119 20.99 6.26 -3.90
N ASP A 120 20.65 5.17 -3.20
CA ASP A 120 20.19 3.93 -3.81
C ASP A 120 18.65 3.93 -3.94
N PRO A 121 18.08 3.99 -5.16
CA PRO A 121 16.63 4.00 -5.37
C PRO A 121 15.92 2.77 -4.78
N CYS A 122 16.58 1.61 -4.72
CA CYS A 122 16.01 0.40 -4.14
C CYS A 122 15.85 0.55 -2.61
N VAL A 123 16.86 1.12 -1.95
CA VAL A 123 16.80 1.43 -0.52
C VAL A 123 15.79 2.54 -0.25
N TYR A 124 15.78 3.59 -1.07
CA TYR A 124 14.81 4.68 -0.92
C TYR A 124 13.36 4.20 -1.02
N SER A 125 13.07 3.31 -1.97
CA SER A 125 11.73 2.71 -2.15
C SER A 125 11.28 1.91 -0.93
N VAL A 126 12.20 1.16 -0.33
CA VAL A 126 11.96 0.44 0.92
C VAL A 126 11.72 1.40 2.08
N ASN A 127 12.50 2.49 2.19
CA ASN A 127 12.32 3.49 3.23
C ASN A 127 10.94 4.16 3.13
N LEU A 128 10.47 4.46 1.90
CA LEU A 128 9.13 4.97 1.65
C LEU A 128 8.05 3.98 2.08
N PHE A 129 8.19 2.70 1.72
CA PHE A 129 7.26 1.65 2.14
C PHE A 129 7.23 1.47 3.66
N GLN A 130 8.39 1.48 4.32
CA GLN A 130 8.48 1.41 5.78
C GLN A 130 7.79 2.60 6.45
N CYS A 131 8.00 3.82 5.93
CA CYS A 131 7.25 4.98 6.39
C CYS A 131 5.75 4.75 6.23
N PHE A 132 5.31 4.32 5.03
CA PHE A 132 3.90 4.12 4.73
C PHE A 132 3.27 3.12 5.69
N MET A 133 3.90 1.96 5.95
CA MET A 133 3.38 0.96 6.88
C MET A 133 3.32 1.46 8.33
N LYS A 134 4.32 2.24 8.76
CA LYS A 134 4.35 2.86 10.09
C LYS A 134 3.19 3.86 10.26
N GLU A 135 3.02 4.76 9.30
CA GLU A 135 2.01 5.80 9.33
C GLU A 135 0.59 5.22 9.12
N ALA A 136 0.45 4.21 8.27
CA ALA A 136 -0.80 3.44 8.09
C ALA A 136 -1.25 2.76 9.40
N LYS A 137 -0.31 2.23 10.17
CA LYS A 137 -0.58 1.70 11.51
C LYS A 137 -1.04 2.79 12.48
N ALA A 138 -0.38 3.96 12.47
CA ALA A 138 -0.78 5.09 13.31
C ALA A 138 -2.16 5.65 12.93
N ALA A 139 -2.51 5.63 11.64
CA ALA A 139 -3.80 6.05 11.11
C ALA A 139 -4.91 4.98 11.25
N GLY A 140 -4.60 3.79 11.78
CA GLY A 140 -5.57 2.72 11.99
C GLY A 140 -6.03 2.01 10.72
N ILE A 141 -5.30 2.14 9.62
CA ILE A 141 -5.66 1.56 8.31
C ILE A 141 -4.83 0.33 7.93
N HIS A 142 -3.84 -0.07 8.75
CA HIS A 142 -2.95 -1.19 8.40
C HIS A 142 -3.67 -2.55 8.25
N GLU A 143 -4.77 -2.77 8.97
CA GLU A 143 -5.54 -4.01 8.90
C GLU A 143 -6.17 -4.21 7.52
N LEU A 144 -6.52 -3.11 6.84
CA LEU A 144 -7.10 -3.14 5.49
C LEU A 144 -6.05 -3.44 4.41
N ILE A 145 -4.76 -3.27 4.75
CA ILE A 145 -3.63 -3.47 3.85
C ILE A 145 -3.08 -4.90 3.98
N ILE A 146 -3.21 -5.51 5.18
CA ILE A 146 -2.70 -6.85 5.49
C ILE A 146 -3.73 -7.96 5.19
N LYS A 147 -5.03 -7.65 5.21
CA LYS A 147 -6.11 -8.60 4.92
C LYS A 147 -6.22 -8.91 3.43
#